data_AF-A0AAX3MU01-F1
#
_entry.id   AF-A0AAX3MU01-F1
#
_cell.length_a   1.000
_cell.length_b   1.000
_cell.length_c   1.000
_cell.angle_alpha   90.00
_cell.angle_beta   90.00
_cell.angle_gamma   90.00
#
_symmetry.space_group_name_H-M   'P 1'
#
loop_
_entity.id
_entity.type
_entity.pdbx_description
1 polymer ?
#
loop_
_entity_poly.entity_id
_entity_poly.type
_entity_poly.pdbx_seq_one_letter_code
_entity_poly.pdbx_strand_id
1 'polypeptide(L)'
;MVGLLRQQHKKGQFMLSGKTKELYERLCFPYELSYGEFRSLRHVSLSLVYALIYNHDNASFRLTVRLLRHPLIKNYPVRAIYWIIDYISIRAYPEKENDIYRICSKWLEYHRDLFKNIGFYDRNTESRQTSRWEMETNQLCHAIDWLLAEERLIHKNQEWPSFWRLSDEWTRQVKNNVIPATQKWKGTGINWQKIDNCVNELITFDALCQEGQEMEHCVASYADWCASGEYIAISVLMDNERATLGLSRKEHDLTYQFDQMRGIRNQAVSRNMLIKGRHILKIINSSLKG
;
A
#
# COMPACT_ATOMS: atom_id res chain seq x y z
N MET A 1 11.31 -27.42 28.09
CA MET A 1 9.87 -27.11 27.85
C MET A 1 9.82 -25.96 26.86
N VAL A 2 9.42 -26.22 25.61
CA VAL A 2 9.37 -25.17 24.57
C VAL A 2 8.22 -24.24 24.94
N GLY A 3 8.52 -23.01 25.32
CA GLY A 3 7.51 -21.99 25.64
C GLY A 3 6.85 -21.53 24.34
N LEU A 4 5.90 -22.31 23.82
CA LEU A 4 5.26 -22.04 22.53
C LEU A 4 4.62 -20.65 22.48
N LEU A 5 4.16 -20.10 23.60
CA LEU A 5 3.76 -18.70 23.71
C LEU A 5 4.35 -18.07 24.97
N ARG A 6 5.07 -16.94 24.83
CA ARG A 6 5.29 -15.99 25.92
C ARG A 6 4.60 -14.67 25.59
N GLN A 7 3.76 -14.21 26.50
CA GLN A 7 3.17 -12.88 26.44
C GLN A 7 4.25 -11.85 26.84
N GLN A 8 4.53 -10.87 25.98
CA GLN A 8 5.36 -9.75 26.37
C GLN A 8 4.58 -8.88 27.37
N HIS A 9 5.04 -8.89 28.63
CA HIS A 9 4.42 -8.17 29.77
C HIS A 9 4.13 -6.67 29.52
N LYS A 10 4.79 -6.04 28.54
CA LYS A 10 4.61 -4.61 28.23
C LYS A 10 3.70 -4.28 27.04
N LYS A 11 3.37 -5.26 26.17
CA LYS A 11 2.65 -5.00 24.90
C LYS A 11 1.49 -5.94 24.61
N GLY A 12 1.26 -6.98 25.41
CA GLY A 12 0.20 -7.96 25.16
C GLY A 12 0.42 -8.84 23.92
N GLN A 13 1.57 -8.72 23.26
CA GLN A 13 1.93 -9.52 22.08
C GLN A 13 2.47 -10.89 22.50
N PHE A 14 2.00 -11.95 21.83
CA PHE A 14 2.52 -13.30 22.02
C PHE A 14 3.66 -13.58 21.03
N MET A 15 4.77 -14.10 21.55
CA MET A 15 5.92 -14.53 20.73
C MET A 15 6.19 -16.03 20.93
N LEU A 16 6.56 -16.72 19.84
CA LEU A 16 7.17 -18.06 19.92
C LEU A 16 8.49 -17.94 20.69
N SER A 17 8.61 -18.59 21.83
CA SER A 17 9.85 -18.63 22.60
C SER A 17 10.46 -20.03 22.59
N GLY A 18 11.69 -20.15 22.12
CA GLY A 18 12.37 -21.44 21.96
C GLY A 18 13.55 -21.38 21.00
N LYS A 19 14.36 -22.44 20.95
CA LYS A 19 15.40 -22.58 19.94
C LYS A 19 14.73 -22.86 18.59
N THR A 20 15.17 -22.19 17.52
CA THR A 20 14.56 -22.30 16.18
C THR A 20 14.50 -23.73 15.67
N LYS A 21 15.53 -24.54 15.95
CA LYS A 21 15.56 -25.95 15.55
C LYS A 21 14.48 -26.77 16.25
N GLU A 22 14.29 -26.57 17.55
CA GLU A 22 13.25 -27.26 18.33
C GLU A 22 11.83 -26.86 17.92
N LEU A 23 11.63 -25.60 17.48
CA LEU A 23 10.35 -25.14 16.94
C LEU A 23 10.08 -25.75 15.55
N TYR A 24 11.09 -25.80 14.69
CA TYR A 24 11.00 -26.43 13.38
C TYR A 24 10.62 -27.91 13.47
N GLU A 25 11.26 -28.66 14.38
CA GLU A 25 10.99 -30.08 14.62
C GLU A 25 9.59 -30.34 15.21
N ARG A 26 8.95 -29.33 15.81
CA ARG A 26 7.63 -29.46 16.46
C ARG A 26 6.47 -28.94 15.63
N LEU A 27 6.71 -28.04 14.67
CA LEU A 27 5.67 -27.46 13.83
C LEU A 27 5.48 -28.33 12.59
N CYS A 28 4.28 -28.88 12.43
CA CYS A 28 3.90 -29.58 11.20
C CYS A 28 3.38 -28.56 10.19
N PHE A 29 4.01 -28.51 9.01
CA PHE A 29 3.54 -27.72 7.87
C PHE A 29 2.90 -28.65 6.84
N PRO A 30 1.88 -28.17 6.09
CA PRO A 30 1.18 -28.97 5.09
C PRO A 30 2.07 -29.39 3.91
N TYR A 31 3.16 -28.66 3.66
CA TYR A 31 4.16 -28.97 2.63
C TYR A 31 5.58 -28.82 3.18
N GLU A 32 6.56 -29.39 2.48
CA GLU A 32 7.96 -29.32 2.88
C GLU A 32 8.45 -27.87 2.94
N LEU A 33 8.73 -27.41 4.16
CA LEU A 33 9.43 -26.18 4.44
C LEU A 33 10.84 -26.55 4.91
N SER A 34 11.87 -26.06 4.24
CA SER A 34 13.23 -26.33 4.70
C SER A 34 13.53 -25.62 6.03
N TYR A 35 14.45 -26.18 6.82
CA TYR A 35 14.91 -25.52 8.05
C TYR A 35 15.44 -24.10 7.78
N GLY A 36 16.11 -23.89 6.64
CA GLY A 36 16.62 -22.58 6.23
C GLY A 36 15.50 -21.56 5.99
N GLU A 37 14.42 -21.99 5.31
CA GLU A 37 13.23 -21.15 5.10
C GLU A 37 12.53 -20.85 6.41
N PHE A 38 12.28 -21.86 7.24
CA PHE A 38 11.69 -21.68 8.56
C PHE A 38 12.51 -20.71 9.42
N ARG A 39 13.84 -20.84 9.43
CA ARG A 39 14.74 -19.93 10.17
C ARG A 39 14.58 -18.49 9.70
N SER A 40 14.40 -18.25 8.40
CA SER A 40 14.19 -16.91 7.85
C SER A 40 12.85 -16.29 8.26
N LEU A 41 11.83 -17.11 8.51
CA LEU A 41 10.50 -16.67 8.99
C LEU A 41 10.47 -16.28 10.47
N ARG A 42 11.55 -16.49 11.24
CA ARG A 42 11.60 -16.17 12.68
C ARG A 42 11.34 -14.69 13.00
N HIS A 43 11.58 -13.81 12.04
CA HIS A 43 11.39 -12.37 12.19
C HIS A 43 9.99 -11.89 11.78
N VAL A 44 9.15 -12.82 11.29
CA VAL A 44 7.76 -12.57 10.90
C VAL A 44 6.85 -12.75 12.12
N SER A 45 5.73 -12.02 12.16
CA SER A 45 4.71 -12.20 13.20
C SER A 45 4.22 -13.65 13.26
N LEU A 46 4.08 -14.19 14.47
CA LEU A 46 3.60 -15.56 14.69
C LEU A 46 2.25 -15.83 14.01
N SER A 47 1.34 -14.86 14.06
CA SER A 47 0.03 -14.94 13.40
C SER A 47 0.13 -15.16 11.88
N LEU A 48 1.16 -14.61 11.23
CA LEU A 48 1.40 -14.81 9.80
C LEU A 48 2.06 -16.15 9.51
N VAL A 49 2.94 -16.63 10.40
CA VAL A 49 3.49 -18.00 10.29
C VAL A 49 2.39 -19.04 10.51
N TYR A 50 1.42 -18.76 11.37
CA TYR A 50 0.25 -19.61 11.58
C TYR A 50 -0.67 -19.66 10.35
N ALA A 51 -0.75 -18.59 9.55
CA ALA A 51 -1.50 -18.59 8.29
C ALA A 51 -1.00 -19.68 7.33
N LEU A 52 0.30 -20.01 7.35
CA LEU A 52 0.87 -21.11 6.53
C LEU A 52 0.30 -22.51 6.86
N ILE A 53 -0.33 -22.68 8.02
CA ILE A 53 -0.85 -23.97 8.49
C ILE A 53 -2.25 -24.23 7.91
N TYR A 54 -2.97 -23.20 7.45
CA TYR A 54 -4.36 -23.31 7.02
C TYR A 54 -4.53 -23.05 5.53
N ASN A 55 -5.38 -23.86 4.88
CA ASN A 55 -5.98 -23.58 3.57
C ASN A 55 -5.01 -23.22 2.43
N HIS A 56 -3.84 -23.87 2.38
CA HIS A 56 -2.93 -23.71 1.26
C HIS A 56 -2.88 -24.98 0.40
N ASP A 57 -2.93 -24.81 -0.92
CA ASP A 57 -2.36 -25.79 -1.84
C ASP A 57 -0.83 -25.60 -1.91
N ASN A 58 -0.12 -26.47 -2.64
CA ASN A 58 1.34 -26.39 -2.70
C ASN A 58 1.83 -25.06 -3.32
N ALA A 59 1.13 -24.55 -4.35
CA ALA A 59 1.52 -23.31 -5.02
C ALA A 59 1.33 -22.09 -4.12
N SER A 60 0.18 -22.01 -3.47
CA SER A 60 -0.15 -20.92 -2.56
C SER A 60 0.70 -20.96 -1.29
N PHE A 61 1.09 -22.14 -0.82
CA PHE A 61 2.07 -22.30 0.26
C PHE A 61 3.44 -21.72 -0.13
N ARG A 62 4.00 -22.13 -1.28
CA ARG A 62 5.31 -21.62 -1.75
C ARG A 62 5.30 -20.11 -1.95
N LEU A 63 4.26 -19.59 -2.59
CA LEU A 63 4.07 -18.16 -2.80
C LEU A 63 4.03 -17.40 -1.46
N THR A 64 3.27 -17.91 -0.49
CA THR A 64 3.15 -17.30 0.85
C THR A 64 4.48 -17.32 1.60
N VAL A 65 5.20 -18.44 1.60
CA VAL A 65 6.55 -18.52 2.18
C VAL A 65 7.48 -17.49 1.55
N ARG A 66 7.47 -17.39 0.21
CA ARG A 66 8.29 -16.43 -0.52
C ARG A 66 7.93 -14.98 -0.21
N LEU A 67 6.63 -14.67 -0.08
CA LEU A 67 6.13 -13.34 0.33
C LEU A 67 6.56 -12.99 1.76
N LEU A 68 6.40 -13.92 2.70
CA LEU A 68 6.79 -13.72 4.10
C LEU A 68 8.31 -13.59 4.31
N ARG A 69 9.13 -14.04 3.35
CA ARG A 69 10.57 -13.84 3.34
C ARG A 69 10.99 -12.49 2.75
N HIS A 70 10.05 -11.71 2.20
CA HIS A 70 10.36 -10.42 1.60
C HIS A 70 10.90 -9.43 2.65
N PRO A 71 12.02 -8.72 2.42
CA PRO A 71 12.66 -7.88 3.44
C PRO A 71 11.78 -6.77 4.01
N LEU A 72 10.81 -6.30 3.21
CA LEU A 72 9.89 -5.24 3.59
C LEU A 72 8.68 -5.73 4.38
N ILE A 73 8.37 -7.04 4.42
CA ILE A 73 7.12 -7.56 5.00
C ILE A 73 6.91 -7.14 6.46
N LYS A 74 8.01 -7.06 7.22
CA LYS A 74 8.02 -6.65 8.65
C LYS A 74 7.62 -5.19 8.86
N ASN A 75 7.67 -4.39 7.80
CA ASN A 75 7.26 -2.99 7.80
C ASN A 75 5.78 -2.84 7.45
N TYR A 76 5.00 -3.92 7.40
CA TYR A 76 3.59 -3.85 7.07
C TYR A 76 2.73 -4.36 8.22
N PRO A 77 1.47 -3.90 8.29
CA PRO A 77 0.55 -4.39 9.29
C PRO A 77 0.24 -5.87 9.09
N VAL A 78 0.26 -6.64 10.18
CA VAL A 78 -0.06 -8.07 10.17
C VAL A 78 -1.40 -8.36 9.51
N ARG A 79 -2.44 -7.57 9.80
CA ARG A 79 -3.78 -7.78 9.23
C ARG A 79 -3.83 -7.49 7.73
N ALA A 80 -3.14 -6.46 7.25
CA ALA A 80 -3.02 -6.18 5.81
C ALA A 80 -2.30 -7.33 5.09
N ILE A 81 -1.20 -7.84 5.65
CA ILE A 81 -0.51 -8.99 5.07
C ILE A 81 -1.38 -10.25 5.11
N TYR A 82 -2.16 -10.45 6.17
CA TYR A 82 -3.09 -11.57 6.27
C TYR A 82 -4.14 -11.52 5.15
N TRP A 83 -4.74 -10.37 4.85
CA TRP A 83 -5.68 -10.22 3.73
C TRP A 83 -5.05 -10.60 2.38
N ILE A 84 -3.79 -10.22 2.16
CA ILE A 84 -3.07 -10.60 0.95
C ILE A 84 -2.89 -12.12 0.89
N ILE A 85 -2.46 -12.75 1.99
CA ILE A 85 -2.25 -14.21 2.09
C ILE A 85 -3.56 -14.96 1.83
N ASP A 86 -4.63 -14.56 2.50
CA ASP A 86 -5.96 -15.14 2.34
C ASP A 86 -6.43 -15.06 0.88
N TYR A 87 -6.23 -13.90 0.24
CA TYR A 87 -6.61 -13.68 -1.14
C TYR A 87 -5.81 -14.52 -2.14
N ILE A 88 -4.48 -14.65 -1.96
CA ILE A 88 -3.65 -15.50 -2.82
C ILE A 88 -3.85 -16.99 -2.55
N SER A 89 -4.28 -17.38 -1.34
CA SER A 89 -4.41 -18.79 -0.93
C SER A 89 -5.31 -19.59 -1.86
N ILE A 90 -6.34 -18.95 -2.42
CA ILE A 90 -7.35 -19.52 -3.31
C ILE A 90 -7.16 -19.17 -4.79
N ARG A 91 -6.12 -18.40 -5.14
CA ARG A 91 -5.86 -17.87 -6.49
C ARG A 91 -4.44 -18.16 -7.01
N ALA A 92 -3.60 -18.83 -6.22
CA ALA A 92 -2.24 -19.11 -6.63
C ALA A 92 -2.20 -20.30 -7.58
N TYR A 93 -1.89 -20.02 -8.85
CA TYR A 93 -1.60 -21.04 -9.84
C TYR A 93 -0.09 -21.22 -9.99
N PRO A 94 0.44 -22.47 -10.03
CA PRO A 94 1.88 -22.73 -10.16
C PRO A 94 2.56 -21.94 -11.29
N GLU A 95 1.90 -21.82 -12.44
CA GLU A 95 2.37 -21.15 -13.64
C GLU A 95 2.40 -19.62 -13.52
N LYS A 96 1.60 -19.06 -12.60
CA LYS A 96 1.55 -17.61 -12.31
C LYS A 96 2.27 -17.22 -11.03
N GLU A 97 2.85 -18.17 -10.29
CA GLU A 97 3.51 -17.94 -8.99
C GLU A 97 4.52 -16.79 -9.04
N ASN A 98 5.37 -16.75 -10.07
CA ASN A 98 6.40 -15.73 -10.23
C ASN A 98 5.82 -14.34 -10.53
N ASP A 99 4.75 -14.28 -11.31
CA ASP A 99 4.11 -13.04 -11.74
C ASP A 99 3.31 -12.44 -10.58
N ILE A 100 2.53 -13.25 -9.87
CA ILE A 100 1.82 -12.84 -8.65
C ILE A 100 2.81 -12.34 -7.60
N TYR A 101 3.90 -13.09 -7.36
CA TYR A 101 4.94 -12.65 -6.42
C TYR A 101 5.55 -11.30 -6.83
N ARG A 102 5.79 -11.08 -8.13
CA ARG A 102 6.34 -9.82 -8.63
C ARG A 102 5.39 -8.66 -8.36
N ILE A 103 4.09 -8.81 -8.62
CA ILE A 103 3.09 -7.77 -8.31
C ILE A 103 3.11 -7.47 -6.80
N CYS A 104 3.04 -8.49 -5.94
CA CYS A 104 3.09 -8.31 -4.48
C CYS A 104 4.40 -7.64 -4.02
N SER A 105 5.54 -8.03 -4.58
CA SER A 105 6.84 -7.43 -4.27
C SER A 105 6.87 -5.95 -4.64
N LYS A 106 6.38 -5.59 -5.83
CA LYS A 106 6.28 -4.18 -6.26
C LYS A 106 5.30 -3.37 -5.41
N TRP A 107 4.19 -3.97 -4.98
CA TRP A 107 3.28 -3.34 -4.02
C TRP A 107 3.97 -3.05 -2.68
N LEU A 108 4.76 -4.01 -2.16
CA LEU A 108 5.54 -3.83 -0.93
C LEU A 108 6.66 -2.80 -1.06
N GLU A 109 7.25 -2.65 -2.25
CA GLU A 109 8.25 -1.62 -2.52
C GLU A 109 7.62 -0.23 -2.54
N TYR A 110 6.50 -0.08 -3.25
CA TYR A 110 5.78 1.18 -3.42
C TYR A 110 5.25 1.75 -2.09
N HIS A 111 4.62 0.91 -1.27
CA HIS A 111 3.97 1.32 -0.03
C HIS A 111 4.90 1.43 1.18
N ARG A 112 6.22 1.31 0.99
CA ARG A 112 7.19 1.24 2.09
C ARG A 112 7.18 2.46 3.03
N ASP A 113 6.82 3.63 2.49
CA ASP A 113 6.75 4.87 3.25
C ASP A 113 5.33 5.14 3.75
N LEU A 114 4.30 4.58 3.10
CA LEU A 114 2.91 4.67 3.56
C LEU A 114 2.81 4.16 4.99
N PHE A 115 3.34 2.96 5.28
CA PHE A 115 3.35 2.44 6.66
C PHE A 115 4.04 3.37 7.66
N LYS A 116 5.17 3.99 7.29
CA LYS A 116 5.88 4.91 8.20
C LYS A 116 5.02 6.12 8.56
N ASN A 117 4.16 6.54 7.63
CA ASN A 117 3.40 7.78 7.75
C ASN A 117 2.03 7.57 8.38
N ILE A 118 1.34 6.47 8.08
CA ILE A 118 -0.03 6.21 8.56
C ILE A 118 -0.14 5.06 9.58
N GLY A 119 0.86 4.17 9.68
CA GLY A 119 0.84 3.02 10.58
C GLY A 119 -0.34 2.05 10.34
N PHE A 120 -0.74 1.33 11.39
CA PHE A 120 -1.99 0.54 11.46
C PHE A 120 -2.75 0.72 12.77
N TYR A 121 -2.09 1.32 13.77
CA TYR A 121 -2.56 1.41 15.14
C TYR A 121 -2.26 2.80 15.66
N ASP A 122 -3.28 3.65 15.63
CA ASP A 122 -3.47 4.70 16.63
C ASP A 122 -4.79 4.36 17.35
N ARG A 123 -4.79 4.35 18.69
CA ARG A 123 -5.88 3.79 19.53
C ARG A 123 -7.23 4.48 19.31
N ASN A 124 -7.26 5.55 18.53
CA ASN A 124 -8.43 6.41 18.30
C ASN A 124 -8.92 6.42 16.83
N THR A 125 -8.36 5.63 15.90
CA THR A 125 -8.61 5.74 14.44
C THR A 125 -8.79 4.39 13.72
N GLU A 126 -9.41 3.42 14.39
CA GLU A 126 -9.61 2.05 13.85
C GLU A 126 -10.38 2.03 12.52
N SER A 127 -11.29 2.98 12.27
CA SER A 127 -12.16 2.94 11.08
C SER A 127 -11.41 3.28 9.78
N ARG A 128 -10.61 4.36 9.80
CA ARG A 128 -10.05 4.97 8.60
C ARG A 128 -8.70 4.42 8.19
N GLN A 129 -7.85 4.06 9.15
CA GLN A 129 -6.59 3.37 8.83
C GLN A 129 -6.89 1.98 8.26
N THR A 130 -7.91 1.30 8.80
CA THR A 130 -8.41 0.03 8.25
C THR A 130 -8.94 0.25 6.84
N SER A 131 -9.79 1.26 6.57
CA SER A 131 -10.28 1.52 5.22
C SER A 131 -9.18 1.87 4.20
N ARG A 132 -8.12 2.56 4.64
CA ARG A 132 -6.96 2.87 3.79
C ARG A 132 -6.21 1.61 3.37
N TRP A 133 -5.90 0.73 4.33
CA TRP A 133 -5.23 -0.53 4.03
C TRP A 133 -6.12 -1.48 3.24
N GLU A 134 -7.42 -1.54 3.54
CA GLU A 134 -8.39 -2.30 2.76
C GLU A 134 -8.39 -1.86 1.30
N MET A 135 -8.40 -0.54 1.04
CA MET A 135 -8.32 -0.01 -0.32
C MET A 135 -7.02 -0.44 -1.01
N GLU A 136 -5.87 -0.27 -0.37
CA GLU A 136 -4.57 -0.62 -0.96
C GLU A 136 -4.42 -2.12 -1.21
N THR A 137 -4.96 -2.95 -0.32
CA THR A 137 -5.02 -4.40 -0.53
C THR A 137 -6.02 -4.77 -1.63
N ASN A 138 -7.17 -4.09 -1.72
CA ASN A 138 -8.14 -4.32 -2.79
C ASN A 138 -7.57 -3.97 -4.16
N GLN A 139 -6.77 -2.91 -4.27
CA GLN A 139 -6.06 -2.60 -5.51
C GLN A 139 -5.06 -3.68 -5.88
N LEU A 140 -4.32 -4.24 -4.92
CA LEU A 140 -3.45 -5.40 -5.15
C LEU A 140 -4.24 -6.61 -5.62
N CYS A 141 -5.39 -6.88 -5.00
CA CYS A 141 -6.29 -7.95 -5.41
C CYS A 141 -6.74 -7.76 -6.86
N HIS A 142 -7.20 -6.57 -7.24
CA HIS A 142 -7.59 -6.28 -8.63
C HIS A 142 -6.44 -6.42 -9.62
N ALA A 143 -5.21 -6.06 -9.24
CA ALA A 143 -4.03 -6.29 -10.07
C ALA A 143 -3.73 -7.78 -10.29
N ILE A 144 -3.97 -8.61 -9.28
CA ILE A 144 -3.85 -10.06 -9.38
C ILE A 144 -4.98 -10.63 -10.24
N ASP A 145 -6.25 -10.24 -10.02
CA ASP A 145 -7.38 -10.68 -10.86
C ASP A 145 -7.16 -10.31 -12.34
N TRP A 146 -6.66 -9.11 -12.62
CA TRP A 146 -6.32 -8.67 -13.97
C TRP A 146 -5.27 -9.58 -14.63
N LEU A 147 -4.19 -9.90 -13.92
CA LEU A 147 -3.14 -10.81 -14.40
C LEU A 147 -3.71 -12.18 -14.75
N LEU A 148 -4.60 -12.69 -13.90
CA LEU A 148 -5.22 -14.01 -14.07
C LEU A 148 -6.23 -14.02 -15.22
N ALA A 149 -6.94 -12.92 -15.45
CA ALA A 149 -7.96 -12.82 -16.49
C ALA A 149 -7.39 -12.58 -17.90
N GLU A 150 -6.37 -11.75 -18.04
CA GLU A 150 -5.87 -11.30 -19.36
C GLU A 150 -4.70 -12.12 -19.91
N GLU A 151 -4.16 -13.08 -19.13
CA GLU A 151 -2.98 -13.91 -19.47
C GLU A 151 -1.75 -13.15 -20.00
N ARG A 152 -1.64 -11.84 -19.71
CA ARG A 152 -0.56 -10.99 -20.25
C ARG A 152 0.80 -11.31 -19.65
N LEU A 153 1.84 -11.12 -20.47
CA LEU A 153 3.23 -11.22 -20.04
C LEU A 153 3.61 -10.03 -19.16
N ILE A 154 4.07 -10.29 -17.93
CA ILE A 154 4.63 -9.25 -17.06
C ILE A 154 6.07 -8.95 -17.47
N HIS A 155 6.34 -7.68 -17.81
CA HIS A 155 7.69 -7.22 -18.04
C HIS A 155 8.42 -7.01 -16.72
N LYS A 156 9.69 -7.42 -16.67
CA LYS A 156 10.55 -7.34 -15.47
C LYS A 156 10.77 -5.92 -14.91
N ASN A 157 10.54 -4.89 -15.73
CA ASN A 157 10.72 -3.47 -15.38
C ASN A 157 9.40 -2.78 -15.00
N GLN A 158 8.28 -3.51 -14.95
CA GLN A 158 7.02 -2.93 -14.50
C GLN A 158 7.05 -2.66 -13.00
N GLU A 159 6.61 -1.47 -12.64
CA GLU A 159 6.45 -1.03 -11.26
C GLU A 159 4.96 -1.09 -10.86
N TRP A 160 4.70 -1.06 -9.55
CA TRP A 160 3.33 -1.10 -8.99
C TRP A 160 2.30 -0.23 -9.73
N PRO A 161 2.59 1.04 -10.08
CA PRO A 161 1.63 1.89 -10.79
C PRO A 161 1.22 1.36 -12.16
N SER A 162 2.12 0.67 -12.86
CA SER A 162 1.79 0.06 -14.15
C SER A 162 0.78 -1.07 -13.95
N PHE A 163 0.95 -1.90 -12.92
CA PHE A 163 0.02 -2.99 -12.64
C PHE A 163 -1.35 -2.46 -12.27
N TRP A 164 -1.41 -1.49 -11.34
CA TRP A 164 -2.69 -0.92 -10.96
C TRP A 164 -3.36 -0.17 -12.13
N ARG A 165 -2.63 0.61 -12.95
CA ARG A 165 -3.21 1.27 -14.13
C ARG A 165 -3.84 0.26 -15.10
N LEU A 166 -3.13 -0.83 -15.38
CA LEU A 166 -3.62 -1.86 -16.30
C LEU A 166 -4.83 -2.60 -15.73
N SER A 167 -4.82 -2.89 -14.43
CA SER A 167 -5.97 -3.52 -13.77
C SER A 167 -7.18 -2.59 -13.67
N ASP A 168 -6.96 -1.29 -13.47
CA ASP A 168 -8.01 -0.27 -13.44
C ASP A 168 -8.63 -0.06 -14.82
N GLU A 169 -7.80 0.00 -15.87
CA GLU A 169 -8.25 0.07 -17.25
C GLU A 169 -9.06 -1.17 -17.63
N TRP A 170 -8.59 -2.37 -17.26
CA TRP A 170 -9.35 -3.61 -17.43
C TRP A 170 -10.66 -3.57 -16.65
N THR A 171 -10.64 -3.12 -15.38
CA THR A 171 -11.86 -3.00 -14.57
C THR A 171 -12.86 -2.03 -15.21
N ARG A 172 -12.40 -0.94 -15.81
CA ARG A 172 -13.24 0.02 -16.56
C ARG A 172 -13.77 -0.55 -17.88
N GLN A 173 -12.99 -1.40 -18.55
CA GLN A 173 -13.46 -2.09 -19.76
C GLN A 173 -14.51 -3.16 -19.42
N VAL A 174 -14.32 -3.89 -18.32
CA VAL A 174 -15.29 -4.88 -17.82
C VAL A 174 -16.55 -4.20 -17.28
N LYS A 175 -16.40 -3.06 -16.58
CA LYS A 175 -17.49 -2.21 -16.10
C LYS A 175 -17.80 -1.13 -17.15
N ASN A 176 -18.50 -1.50 -18.23
CA ASN A 176 -18.93 -0.57 -19.29
C ASN A 176 -19.29 0.84 -18.76
N ASN A 177 -18.59 1.87 -19.26
CA ASN A 177 -18.86 3.31 -19.07
C ASN A 177 -19.16 3.76 -17.63
N VAL A 178 -18.31 3.41 -16.65
CA VAL A 178 -18.32 4.11 -15.36
C VAL A 178 -17.73 5.51 -15.56
N ILE A 179 -18.60 6.48 -15.83
CA ILE A 179 -18.29 7.89 -15.66
C ILE A 179 -18.10 8.11 -14.15
N PRO A 180 -16.97 8.68 -13.69
CA PRO A 180 -16.79 8.96 -12.28
C PRO A 180 -17.94 9.83 -11.78
N ALA A 181 -18.56 9.43 -10.65
CA ALA A 181 -19.74 10.10 -10.11
C ALA A 181 -19.48 11.59 -9.82
N THR A 182 -18.23 11.95 -9.52
CA THR A 182 -17.80 13.32 -9.26
C THR A 182 -16.63 13.72 -10.16
N GLN A 183 -16.87 14.62 -11.11
CA GLN A 183 -15.82 15.14 -12.01
C GLN A 183 -14.99 16.29 -11.42
N LYS A 184 -15.52 16.97 -10.40
CA LYS A 184 -14.88 18.11 -9.73
C LYS A 184 -15.28 18.16 -8.27
N TRP A 185 -14.35 18.52 -7.40
CA TRP A 185 -14.56 18.63 -5.96
C TRP A 185 -14.06 19.96 -5.40
N LYS A 186 -14.39 20.20 -4.12
CA LYS A 186 -14.01 21.43 -3.43
C LYS A 186 -12.56 21.31 -2.95
N GLY A 187 -11.68 22.16 -3.47
CA GLY A 187 -10.31 22.32 -2.95
C GLY A 187 -10.27 23.09 -1.62
N THR A 188 -9.07 23.41 -1.13
CA THR A 188 -8.88 24.12 0.14
C THR A 188 -9.36 25.57 0.12
N GLY A 189 -9.53 26.15 -1.07
CA GLY A 189 -9.84 27.57 -1.27
C GLY A 189 -8.61 28.49 -1.23
N ILE A 190 -7.40 27.93 -1.03
CA ILE A 190 -6.16 28.70 -1.06
C ILE A 190 -5.86 29.15 -2.50
N ASN A 191 -5.52 30.43 -2.67
CA ASN A 191 -5.04 30.96 -3.94
C ASN A 191 -3.53 30.69 -4.09
N TRP A 192 -3.17 29.46 -4.47
CA TRP A 192 -1.78 29.07 -4.66
C TRP A 192 -1.04 29.92 -5.67
N GLN A 193 -1.70 30.39 -6.74
CA GLN A 193 -1.07 31.27 -7.72
C GLN A 193 -0.48 32.57 -7.13
N LYS A 194 -1.02 33.06 -6.00
CA LYS A 194 -0.48 34.22 -5.28
C LYS A 194 0.59 33.88 -4.25
N ILE A 195 0.61 32.66 -3.74
CA ILE A 195 1.51 32.23 -2.66
C ILE A 195 2.75 31.52 -3.24
N ASP A 196 2.52 30.57 -4.14
CA ASP A 196 3.51 29.77 -4.84
C ASP A 196 2.88 29.25 -6.15
N ASN A 197 3.21 29.89 -7.27
CA ASN A 197 2.69 29.54 -8.60
C ASN A 197 3.10 28.15 -9.09
N CYS A 198 4.03 27.49 -8.39
CA CYS A 198 4.48 26.14 -8.68
C CYS A 198 3.70 25.07 -7.87
N VAL A 199 2.63 25.47 -7.18
CA VAL A 199 1.75 24.58 -6.42
C VAL A 199 0.35 24.62 -7.04
N ASN A 200 -0.20 23.44 -7.36
CA ASN A 200 -1.53 23.34 -7.95
C ASN A 200 -2.32 22.20 -7.32
N GLU A 201 -3.49 22.51 -6.76
CA GLU A 201 -4.42 21.48 -6.26
C GLU A 201 -5.11 20.79 -7.42
N LEU A 202 -5.13 19.46 -7.38
CA LEU A 202 -5.81 18.64 -8.37
C LEU A 202 -7.27 18.51 -7.94
N ILE A 203 -8.13 19.42 -8.41
CA ILE A 203 -9.54 19.52 -7.99
C ILE A 203 -10.54 18.91 -8.97
N THR A 204 -10.06 18.36 -10.08
CA THR A 204 -10.87 17.69 -11.10
C THR A 204 -10.34 16.29 -11.36
N PHE A 205 -11.24 15.39 -11.76
CA PHE A 205 -10.87 14.05 -12.18
C PHE A 205 -9.85 14.07 -13.32
N ASP A 206 -10.07 14.91 -14.33
CA ASP A 206 -9.16 15.05 -15.48
C ASP A 206 -7.77 15.52 -15.07
N ALA A 207 -7.66 16.50 -14.16
CA ALA A 207 -6.36 16.97 -13.67
C ALA A 207 -5.64 15.88 -12.88
N LEU A 208 -6.37 15.08 -12.10
CA LEU A 208 -5.83 13.95 -11.37
C LEU A 208 -5.36 12.84 -12.33
N CYS A 209 -6.11 12.56 -13.40
CA CYS A 209 -5.72 11.61 -14.45
C CYS A 209 -4.49 12.09 -15.22
N GLN A 210 -4.46 13.38 -15.59
CA GLN A 210 -3.32 13.98 -16.30
C GLN A 210 -2.06 13.93 -15.44
N GLU A 211 -2.15 14.30 -14.15
CA GLU A 211 -1.05 14.16 -13.20
C GLU A 211 -0.54 12.71 -13.19
N GLY A 212 -1.46 11.74 -13.13
CA GLY A 212 -1.06 10.34 -13.09
C GLY A 212 -0.41 9.82 -14.36
N GLN A 213 -0.82 10.34 -15.52
CA GLN A 213 -0.19 10.03 -16.80
C GLN A 213 1.22 10.63 -16.87
N GLU A 214 1.36 11.93 -16.59
CA GLU A 214 2.62 12.65 -16.70
C GLU A 214 3.65 12.22 -15.66
N MET A 215 3.19 11.91 -14.44
CA MET A 215 4.03 11.43 -13.37
C MET A 215 4.25 9.91 -13.43
N GLU A 216 3.62 9.23 -14.38
CA GLU A 216 3.61 7.77 -14.52
C GLU A 216 3.31 7.05 -13.18
N HIS A 217 2.43 7.65 -12.39
CA HIS A 217 1.95 7.05 -11.15
C HIS A 217 0.47 7.22 -10.96
N CYS A 218 -0.06 6.37 -10.11
CA CYS A 218 -1.46 6.05 -10.17
C CYS A 218 -2.12 6.94 -9.09
N VAL A 219 -2.72 8.05 -9.51
CA VAL A 219 -3.38 9.03 -8.61
C VAL A 219 -4.88 9.10 -8.82
N ALA A 220 -5.40 8.55 -9.92
CA ALA A 220 -6.82 8.59 -10.26
C ALA A 220 -7.72 7.89 -9.21
N SER A 221 -7.22 6.89 -8.46
CA SER A 221 -7.99 6.23 -7.37
C SER A 221 -8.32 7.16 -6.22
N TYR A 222 -7.63 8.29 -6.09
CA TYR A 222 -7.91 9.22 -5.01
C TYR A 222 -9.14 10.08 -5.31
N ALA A 223 -9.74 9.99 -6.51
CA ALA A 223 -10.86 10.82 -6.93
C ALA A 223 -12.02 10.85 -5.92
N ASP A 224 -12.47 9.68 -5.44
CA ASP A 224 -13.57 9.60 -4.48
C ASP A 224 -13.21 10.23 -3.13
N TRP A 225 -11.96 10.09 -2.68
CA TRP A 225 -11.50 10.68 -1.42
C TRP A 225 -11.23 12.17 -1.53
N CYS A 226 -10.74 12.60 -2.68
CA CYS A 226 -10.66 14.02 -3.00
C CYS A 226 -12.06 14.64 -3.06
N ALA A 227 -13.03 13.92 -3.64
CA ALA A 227 -14.43 14.32 -3.68
C ALA A 227 -15.08 14.44 -2.30
N SER A 228 -14.78 13.51 -1.39
CA SER A 228 -15.27 13.56 -0.02
C SER A 228 -14.47 14.49 0.90
N GLY A 229 -13.40 15.14 0.41
CA GLY A 229 -12.51 15.98 1.22
C GLY A 229 -11.63 15.19 2.21
N GLU A 230 -11.50 13.89 1.99
CA GLU A 230 -10.70 12.98 2.82
C GLU A 230 -9.25 12.89 2.33
N TYR A 231 -8.98 13.32 1.11
CA TYR A 231 -7.64 13.40 0.53
C TYR A 231 -7.46 14.70 -0.25
N ILE A 232 -6.24 15.23 -0.28
CA ILE A 232 -5.85 16.30 -1.20
C ILE A 232 -4.64 15.83 -1.98
N ALA A 233 -4.75 15.85 -3.31
CA ALA A 233 -3.65 15.65 -4.23
C ALA A 233 -3.20 17.01 -4.79
N ILE A 234 -1.89 17.25 -4.77
CA ILE A 234 -1.29 18.54 -5.16
C ILE A 234 -0.09 18.28 -6.08
N SER A 235 -0.07 18.90 -7.25
CA SER A 235 1.11 18.96 -8.11
C SER A 235 2.06 20.05 -7.59
N VAL A 236 3.33 19.71 -7.44
CA VAL A 236 4.38 20.60 -6.95
C VAL A 236 5.56 20.60 -7.91
N LEU A 237 5.98 21.78 -8.33
CA LEU A 237 7.21 22.01 -9.09
C LEU A 237 8.21 22.83 -8.27
N MET A 238 9.50 22.47 -8.31
CA MET A 238 10.58 23.20 -7.64
C MET A 238 11.91 22.84 -8.30
N ASP A 239 12.68 23.81 -8.75
CA ASP A 239 14.04 23.62 -9.31
C ASP A 239 14.12 22.49 -10.38
N ASN A 240 13.17 22.46 -11.32
CA ASN A 240 12.97 21.42 -12.34
C ASN A 240 12.66 20.01 -11.81
N GLU A 241 12.47 19.85 -10.51
CA GLU A 241 11.92 18.65 -9.91
C GLU A 241 10.40 18.77 -9.81
N ARG A 242 9.69 17.77 -10.33
CA ARG A 242 8.24 17.67 -10.20
C ARG A 242 7.86 16.53 -9.26
N ALA A 243 6.87 16.78 -8.43
CA ALA A 243 6.35 15.81 -7.48
C ALA A 243 4.85 15.97 -7.26
N THR A 244 4.17 14.87 -6.96
CA THR A 244 2.80 14.90 -6.44
C THR A 244 2.85 14.71 -4.94
N LEU A 245 2.24 15.65 -4.22
CA LEU A 245 2.02 15.60 -2.79
C LEU A 245 0.61 15.07 -2.50
N GLY A 246 0.54 14.05 -1.67
CA GLY A 246 -0.68 13.48 -1.15
C GLY A 246 -0.85 13.81 0.32
N LEU A 247 -2.03 14.30 0.71
CA LEU A 247 -2.39 14.65 2.08
C LEU A 247 -3.69 13.97 2.48
N SER A 248 -3.69 13.29 3.62
CA SER A 248 -4.89 12.63 4.16
C SER A 248 -5.51 13.47 5.26
N ARG A 249 -6.82 13.62 5.31
CA ARG A 249 -7.50 14.32 6.43
C ARG A 249 -7.36 13.51 7.73
N LYS A 250 -7.29 14.20 8.87
CA LYS A 250 -7.31 13.58 10.19
C LYS A 250 -8.76 13.30 10.61
N GLU A 251 -9.00 12.21 11.33
CA GLU A 251 -10.36 11.78 11.69
C GLU A 251 -11.02 12.72 12.73
N HIS A 252 -10.23 13.35 13.61
CA HIS A 252 -10.71 14.13 14.76
C HIS A 252 -10.53 15.65 14.63
N ASP A 253 -10.02 16.12 13.50
CA ASP A 253 -9.78 17.54 13.24
C ASP A 253 -10.01 17.80 11.75
N LEU A 254 -10.41 19.02 11.39
CA LEU A 254 -10.51 19.45 10.00
C LEU A 254 -9.14 19.58 9.31
N THR A 255 -8.05 19.24 9.99
CA THR A 255 -6.68 19.31 9.47
C THR A 255 -6.23 18.05 8.74
N TYR A 256 -5.21 18.21 7.90
CA TYR A 256 -4.59 17.16 7.11
C TYR A 256 -3.26 16.70 7.71
N GLN A 257 -2.79 15.54 7.26
CA GLN A 257 -1.47 14.99 7.55
C GLN A 257 -0.74 14.60 6.26
N PHE A 258 0.59 14.58 6.34
CA PHE A 258 1.44 14.22 5.21
C PHE A 258 1.33 12.72 4.94
N ASP A 259 0.79 12.36 3.78
CA ASP A 259 0.62 10.96 3.39
C ASP A 259 1.83 10.49 2.57
N GLN A 260 2.12 11.18 1.47
CA GLN A 260 3.24 10.84 0.60
C GLN A 260 3.68 12.02 -0.27
N MET A 261 4.90 11.94 -0.77
CA MET A 261 5.37 12.85 -1.82
C MET A 261 6.29 12.08 -2.77
N ARG A 262 5.92 12.05 -4.04
CA ARG A 262 6.50 11.15 -5.04
C ARG A 262 6.82 11.91 -6.32
N GLY A 263 8.00 11.64 -6.87
CA GLY A 263 8.40 12.13 -8.18
C GLY A 263 7.89 11.22 -9.29
N ILE A 264 8.32 11.52 -10.52
CA ILE A 264 8.00 10.71 -11.72
C ILE A 264 8.33 9.23 -11.45
N ARG A 265 7.44 8.31 -11.84
CA ARG A 265 7.52 6.86 -11.58
C ARG A 265 7.67 6.49 -10.10
N ASN A 266 7.14 7.33 -9.20
CA ASN A 266 7.24 7.17 -7.74
C ASN A 266 8.67 7.18 -7.19
N GLN A 267 9.57 7.81 -7.92
CA GLN A 267 10.91 8.02 -7.42
C GLN A 267 10.87 8.87 -6.13
N ALA A 268 11.84 8.61 -5.27
CA ALA A 268 12.06 9.44 -4.10
C ALA A 268 12.39 10.86 -4.56
N VAL A 269 11.78 11.83 -3.92
CA VAL A 269 12.03 13.25 -4.19
C VAL A 269 13.21 13.75 -3.34
N SER A 270 13.77 14.89 -3.73
CA SER A 270 14.82 15.57 -2.99
C SER A 270 14.36 15.96 -1.59
N ARG A 271 15.34 16.18 -0.69
CA ARG A 271 15.06 16.67 0.66
C ARG A 271 14.36 18.03 0.64
N ASN A 272 14.73 18.91 -0.29
CA ASN A 272 14.13 20.23 -0.44
C ASN A 272 12.67 20.11 -0.85
N MET A 273 12.35 19.16 -1.75
CA MET A 273 10.98 18.90 -2.17
C MET A 273 10.12 18.42 -0.99
N LEU A 274 10.64 17.52 -0.13
CA LEU A 274 9.95 17.12 1.10
C LEU A 274 9.74 18.28 2.09
N ILE A 275 10.69 19.22 2.17
CA ILE A 275 10.55 20.42 2.99
C ILE A 275 9.43 21.32 2.44
N LYS A 276 9.40 21.52 1.12
CA LYS A 276 8.33 22.25 0.42
C LYS A 276 6.97 21.62 0.67
N GLY A 277 6.86 20.28 0.53
CA GLY A 277 5.61 19.56 0.82
C GLY A 277 5.12 19.73 2.26
N ARG A 278 6.04 19.70 3.25
CA ARG A 278 5.69 19.98 4.66
C ARG A 278 5.28 21.44 4.89
N HIS A 279 5.85 22.38 4.14
CA HIS A 279 5.46 23.79 4.20
C HIS A 279 4.04 23.99 3.65
N ILE A 280 3.71 23.38 2.50
CA ILE A 280 2.37 23.37 1.91
C ILE A 280 1.34 22.84 2.91
N LEU A 281 1.61 21.70 3.55
CA LEU A 281 0.74 21.13 4.58
C LEU A 281 0.47 22.11 5.73
N LYS A 282 1.49 22.84 6.19
CA LYS A 282 1.33 23.84 7.26
C LYS A 282 0.39 24.96 6.82
N ILE A 283 0.55 25.49 5.61
CA ILE A 283 -0.32 26.54 5.07
C ILE A 283 -1.78 26.07 5.02
N ILE A 284 -2.03 24.87 4.49
CA ILE A 284 -3.37 24.27 4.42
C ILE A 284 -3.98 24.14 5.82
N ASN A 285 -3.23 23.58 6.77
CA ASN A 285 -3.75 23.41 8.12
C ASN A 285 -3.96 24.73 8.85
N SER A 286 -3.20 25.78 8.53
CA SER A 286 -3.41 27.12 9.06
C SER A 286 -4.66 27.79 8.50
N SER A 287 -4.97 27.60 7.20
CA SER A 287 -6.16 28.20 6.59
C SER A 287 -7.47 27.56 7.05
N LEU A 288 -7.41 26.32 7.56
CA LEU A 288 -8.58 25.57 8.06
C LEU A 288 -8.92 25.88 9.52
N LYS A 289 -8.02 26.56 10.24
CA LYS A 289 -8.18 26.96 11.65
C LYS A 289 -8.65 28.41 11.83
N GLY A 290 -8.73 29.17 10.75
CA GLY A 290 -9.29 30.54 10.71
C GLY A 290 -10.71 30.51 10.16
#